data_AF-A0A3C1VVE1-F1
#
_entry.id   AF-A0A3C1VVE1-F1
#
_cell.length_a   1.000
_cell.length_b   1.000
_cell.length_c   1.000
_cell.angle_alpha   90.00
_cell.angle_beta   90.00
_cell.angle_gamma   90.00
#
_symmetry.space_group_name_H-M   'P 1'
#
loop_
_entity.id
_entity.type
_entity.pdbx_description
1 polymer ?
#
loop_
_entity_poly.entity_id
_entity_poly.type
_entity_poly.pdbx_seq_one_letter_code
_entity_poly.pdbx_strand_id
1 'polypeptide(L)'
;MEANGHADNHVMQVGGRWGYTEAEPDLGNLFSEMDRWLMGIKGDFSDSELAAKVKNHKPSTLDDACWQNDDDRIKIDELQTYSGVSDCNNLYPAYSTPRQVAGSPLANDIVACELRPPGRFDYAVQFSEQEFAELREIFSAGVCDWSQGDRSGASHQGVWKSFGPSPINQLY
;
A
#
# COMPACT_ATOMS: atom_id res chain seq x y z
N MET A 1 -8.55 -0.75 -0.59
CA MET A 1 -9.99 -0.44 -0.62
C MET A 1 -10.82 -1.55 -1.23
N GLU A 2 -10.43 -2.16 -2.34
CA GLU A 2 -11.27 -3.11 -3.08
C GLU A 2 -11.82 -4.29 -2.26
N ALA A 3 -11.09 -4.78 -1.24
CA ALA A 3 -11.56 -5.87 -0.38
C ALA A 3 -12.53 -5.43 0.74
N ASN A 4 -12.39 -4.20 1.28
CA ASN A 4 -13.08 -3.77 2.50
C ASN A 4 -13.89 -2.46 2.32
N GLY A 5 -13.87 -1.84 1.15
CA GLY A 5 -14.50 -0.55 0.84
C GLY A 5 -13.84 0.68 1.49
N HIS A 6 -12.92 0.51 2.45
CA HIS A 6 -12.23 1.59 3.15
C HIS A 6 -10.80 1.21 3.56
N ALA A 7 -10.09 2.17 4.16
CA ALA A 7 -8.74 2.03 4.71
C ALA A 7 -8.71 2.18 6.25
N ASP A 8 -9.87 2.34 6.88
CA ASP A 8 -10.05 2.58 8.32
C ASP A 8 -9.59 1.42 9.26
N ASN A 9 -8.94 0.39 8.71
CA ASN A 9 -8.37 -0.74 9.42
C ASN A 9 -6.84 -0.69 9.51
N HIS A 10 -6.22 0.40 9.07
CA HIS A 10 -4.79 0.65 9.25
C HIS A 10 -4.49 2.11 9.60
N VAL A 11 -3.23 2.33 9.94
CA VAL A 11 -2.59 3.65 9.98
C VAL A 11 -1.19 3.55 9.39
N MET A 12 -0.75 4.63 8.76
CA MET A 12 0.60 4.78 8.22
C MET A 12 1.34 5.87 8.98
N GLN A 13 2.50 5.51 9.53
CA GLN A 13 3.36 6.40 10.28
C GLN A 13 4.73 6.42 9.60
N VAL A 14 5.16 7.59 9.13
CA VAL A 14 6.38 7.73 8.32
C VAL A 14 7.42 8.58 9.04
N GLY A 15 8.66 8.12 9.08
CA GLY A 15 9.69 8.75 9.89
C GLY A 15 9.45 8.57 11.39
N GLY A 16 10.16 9.31 12.22
CA GLY A 16 10.09 9.20 13.68
C GLY A 16 11.31 8.48 14.25
N ARG A 17 11.24 8.13 15.53
CA ARG A 17 12.31 7.47 16.28
C ARG A 17 11.86 6.07 16.69
N TRP A 18 12.29 5.08 15.91
CA TRP A 18 11.76 3.72 15.93
C TRP A 18 12.37 2.82 16.99
N GLY A 19 12.03 3.07 18.26
CA GLY A 19 12.47 2.22 19.38
C GLY A 19 11.41 2.08 20.48
N TYR A 20 11.87 1.53 21.61
CA TYR A 20 11.10 1.35 22.84
C TYR A 20 11.71 2.11 24.02
N THR A 21 12.63 3.04 23.75
CA THR A 21 13.35 3.78 24.79
C THR A 21 12.77 5.18 24.94
N GLU A 22 13.10 5.87 26.03
CA GLU A 22 12.69 7.27 26.20
C GLU A 22 13.25 8.18 25.09
N ALA A 23 14.43 7.87 24.56
CA ALA A 23 15.05 8.63 23.48
C ALA A 23 14.40 8.37 22.11
N GLU A 24 13.87 7.16 21.92
CA GLU A 24 13.24 6.68 20.68
C GLU A 24 11.91 5.99 20.98
N PRO A 25 10.85 6.73 21.36
CA PRO A 25 9.65 6.12 21.95
C PRO A 25 8.58 5.70 20.94
N ASP A 26 8.68 6.09 19.65
CA ASP A 26 7.53 6.10 18.75
C ASP A 26 7.02 4.71 18.40
N LEU A 27 7.93 3.75 18.23
CA LEU A 27 7.51 2.38 17.95
C LEU A 27 6.74 1.81 19.15
N GLY A 28 7.28 1.98 20.36
CA GLY A 28 6.60 1.57 21.60
C GLY A 28 5.24 2.21 21.80
N ASN A 29 5.11 3.50 21.49
CA ASN A 29 3.84 4.22 21.54
C ASN A 29 2.83 3.65 20.53
N LEU A 30 3.24 3.41 19.28
CA LEU A 30 2.37 2.82 18.26
C LEU A 30 1.91 1.40 18.63
N PHE A 31 2.81 0.57 19.19
CA PHE A 31 2.43 -0.76 19.69
C PHE A 31 1.45 -0.69 20.86
N SER A 32 1.59 0.31 21.74
CA SER A 32 0.65 0.53 22.85
C SER A 32 -0.73 0.94 22.35
N GLU A 33 -0.79 1.83 21.34
CA GLU A 33 -2.05 2.20 20.70
C GLU A 33 -2.68 1.03 19.92
N MET A 34 -1.87 0.21 19.26
CA MET A 34 -2.34 -1.02 18.60
C MET A 34 -2.86 -2.04 19.62
N ASP A 35 -2.19 -2.23 20.76
CA ASP A 35 -2.68 -3.09 21.85
C ASP A 35 -4.03 -2.60 22.36
N ARG A 36 -4.17 -1.30 22.63
CA ARG A 36 -5.44 -0.68 23.03
C ARG A 36 -6.54 -0.94 22.00
N TRP A 37 -6.24 -0.78 20.71
CA TRP A 37 -7.17 -1.04 19.62
C TRP A 37 -7.63 -2.51 19.62
N LEU A 38 -6.68 -3.45 19.65
CA LEU A 38 -6.96 -4.89 19.64
C LEU A 38 -7.73 -5.35 20.88
N MET A 39 -7.40 -4.81 22.05
CA MET A 39 -8.09 -5.12 23.30
C MET A 39 -9.51 -4.56 23.31
N GLY A 40 -9.75 -3.39 22.71
CA GLY A 40 -11.09 -2.85 22.48
C GLY A 40 -11.95 -3.78 21.61
N ILE A 41 -11.40 -4.23 20.47
CA ILE A 41 -12.07 -5.19 19.57
C ILE A 41 -12.38 -6.51 20.31
N LYS A 42 -11.41 -7.05 21.05
CA LYS A 42 -11.57 -8.31 21.80
C LYS A 42 -12.59 -8.20 22.92
N GLY A 43 -12.71 -7.02 23.55
CA GLY A 43 -13.69 -6.74 24.59
C GLY A 43 -15.10 -6.43 24.06
N ASP A 44 -15.28 -6.30 22.75
CA ASP A 44 -16.56 -5.99 22.14
C ASP A 44 -17.38 -7.26 21.88
N PHE A 45 -18.31 -7.52 22.79
CA PHE A 45 -19.28 -8.63 22.70
C PHE A 45 -20.58 -8.27 21.95
N SER A 46 -20.66 -7.12 21.28
CA SER A 46 -21.84 -6.77 20.47
C SER A 46 -21.98 -7.70 19.26
N ASP A 47 -23.17 -7.73 18.67
CA ASP A 47 -23.46 -8.46 17.43
C ASP A 47 -22.98 -7.72 16.16
N SER A 48 -22.14 -6.68 16.31
CA SER A 48 -21.58 -5.95 15.16
C SER A 48 -20.64 -6.84 14.33
N GLU A 49 -20.65 -6.63 13.01
CA GLU A 49 -19.68 -7.26 12.10
C GLU A 49 -18.23 -6.92 12.51
N LEU A 50 -17.31 -7.87 12.33
CA LEU A 50 -15.91 -7.70 12.75
C LEU A 50 -15.26 -6.46 12.11
N ALA A 51 -15.53 -6.18 10.84
CA ALA A 51 -15.01 -4.98 10.17
C ALA A 51 -15.49 -3.68 10.83
N ALA A 52 -16.76 -3.64 11.27
CA ALA A 52 -17.30 -2.51 12.01
C ALA A 52 -16.65 -2.37 13.39
N LYS A 53 -16.41 -3.49 14.11
CA LYS A 53 -15.67 -3.47 15.37
C LYS A 53 -14.25 -2.94 15.19
N VAL A 54 -13.53 -3.42 14.18
CA VAL A 54 -12.17 -2.94 13.86
C VAL A 54 -12.20 -1.43 13.66
N LYS A 55 -13.08 -0.90 12.82
CA LYS A 55 -13.19 0.55 12.59
C LYS A 55 -13.55 1.32 13.88
N ASN A 56 -14.55 0.86 14.62
CA ASN A 56 -15.11 1.58 15.76
C ASN A 56 -14.16 1.65 16.96
N HIS A 57 -13.27 0.67 17.12
CA HIS A 57 -12.30 0.64 18.22
C HIS A 57 -10.95 1.28 17.88
N LYS A 58 -10.78 1.81 16.66
CA LYS A 58 -9.58 2.55 16.28
C LYS A 58 -9.43 3.77 17.22
N PRO A 59 -8.30 3.92 17.95
CA PRO A 59 -8.10 5.08 18.81
C PRO A 59 -8.21 6.38 18.01
N SER A 60 -8.96 7.36 18.52
CA SER A 60 -9.17 8.65 17.83
C SER A 60 -7.91 9.52 17.71
N THR A 61 -6.85 9.16 18.43
CA THR A 61 -5.54 9.80 18.39
C THR A 61 -4.57 9.11 17.44
N LEU A 62 -4.98 7.97 16.88
CA LEU A 62 -4.16 7.14 16.01
C LEU A 62 -4.62 7.34 14.57
N ASP A 63 -4.08 8.38 13.94
CA ASP A 63 -4.26 8.66 12.51
C ASP A 63 -2.97 8.44 11.73
N ASP A 64 -3.04 8.61 10.42
CA ASP A 64 -1.86 8.70 9.57
C ASP A 64 -1.04 9.95 9.94
N ALA A 65 0.28 9.81 9.96
CA ALA A 65 1.16 10.93 10.23
C ALA A 65 2.56 10.72 9.66
N CYS A 66 3.31 11.81 9.57
CA CYS A 66 4.75 11.77 9.40
C CYS A 66 5.47 12.59 10.48
N TRP A 67 6.76 12.33 10.64
CA TRP A 67 7.61 13.05 11.58
C TRP A 67 8.65 13.88 10.85
N GLN A 68 8.67 15.18 11.11
CA GLN A 68 9.85 16.00 10.84
C GLN A 68 10.85 15.74 11.97
N ASN A 69 12.06 15.29 11.63
CA ASN A 69 13.10 14.86 12.59
C ASN A 69 14.34 15.77 12.58
N ASP A 70 14.27 16.95 11.95
CA ASP A 70 15.33 17.96 11.94
C ASP A 70 15.45 18.67 13.31
N ASP A 71 15.75 19.96 13.33
CA ASP A 71 16.01 20.71 14.57
C ASP A 71 14.81 20.70 15.54
N ASP A 72 13.61 20.93 15.01
CA ASP A 72 12.36 20.80 15.76
C ASP A 72 11.66 19.50 15.35
N ARG A 73 11.57 18.57 16.29
CA ARG A 73 10.86 17.30 16.09
C ARG A 73 9.36 17.54 16.17
N ILE A 74 8.66 17.38 15.05
CA ILE A 74 7.23 17.66 14.93
C ILE A 74 6.52 16.44 14.33
N LYS A 75 5.42 16.03 14.97
CA LYS A 75 4.46 15.09 14.38
C LYS A 75 3.46 15.89 13.55
N ILE A 76 3.27 15.49 12.30
CA ILE A 76 2.32 16.09 11.38
C ILE A 76 1.24 15.04 11.10
N ASP A 77 0.07 15.21 11.70
CA ASP A 77 -1.09 14.35 11.47
C ASP A 77 -1.72 14.70 10.11
N GLU A 78 -1.50 13.84 9.13
CA GLU A 78 -1.91 14.03 7.74
C GLU A 78 -2.08 12.67 7.05
N LEU A 79 -3.16 12.52 6.28
CA LEU A 79 -3.44 11.30 5.51
C LEU A 79 -2.30 10.99 4.54
N GLN A 80 -1.76 9.77 4.59
CA GLN A 80 -0.71 9.38 3.66
C GLN A 80 -1.29 9.15 2.27
N THR A 81 -0.69 9.79 1.28
CA THR A 81 -1.05 9.66 -0.14
C THR A 81 0.19 9.37 -0.97
N TYR A 82 0.02 8.70 -2.12
CA TYR A 82 1.15 8.37 -2.99
C TYR A 82 1.77 9.61 -3.67
N SER A 83 0.94 10.60 -3.99
CA SER A 83 1.38 11.87 -4.55
C SER A 83 0.40 12.96 -4.19
N GLY A 84 0.87 14.20 -4.06
CA GLY A 84 0.03 15.33 -3.72
C GLY A 84 0.84 16.50 -3.18
N VAL A 85 0.14 17.59 -2.86
CA VAL A 85 0.72 18.73 -2.15
C VAL A 85 0.34 18.55 -0.68
N SER A 86 1.27 17.97 0.08
CA SER A 86 1.08 17.64 1.50
C SER A 86 2.44 17.72 2.20
N ASP A 87 2.47 18.03 3.49
CA ASP A 87 3.73 18.16 4.22
C ASP A 87 4.45 16.82 4.30
N CYS A 88 3.71 15.72 4.47
CA CYS A 88 4.29 14.39 4.47
C CYS A 88 4.84 13.96 3.10
N ASN A 89 4.18 14.32 1.99
CA ASN A 89 4.72 14.09 0.65
C ASN A 89 6.00 14.90 0.37
N ASN A 90 6.11 16.11 0.94
CA ASN A 90 7.30 16.94 0.79
C ASN A 90 8.48 16.39 1.62
N LEU A 91 8.22 15.94 2.85
CA LEU A 91 9.24 15.35 3.74
C LEU A 91 9.67 13.96 3.27
N TYR A 92 8.72 13.14 2.80
CA TYR A 92 8.91 11.74 2.43
C TYR A 92 8.29 11.44 1.07
N PRO A 93 8.90 11.91 -0.04
CA PRO A 93 8.34 11.68 -1.37
C PRO A 93 8.32 10.19 -1.71
N ALA A 94 7.16 9.70 -2.15
CA ALA A 94 7.06 8.37 -2.74
C ALA A 94 7.60 8.39 -4.17
N TYR A 95 8.36 7.36 -4.52
CA TYR A 95 8.95 7.22 -5.85
C TYR A 95 8.29 6.09 -6.64
N SER A 96 8.18 6.29 -7.96
CA SER A 96 7.63 5.29 -8.85
C SER A 96 8.60 4.13 -9.06
N THR A 97 8.05 2.93 -9.21
CA THR A 97 8.78 1.74 -9.62
C THR A 97 8.93 1.68 -11.14
N PRO A 98 9.89 0.91 -11.69
CA PRO A 98 9.98 0.69 -13.13
C PRO A 98 8.68 0.19 -13.77
N ARG A 99 7.88 -0.61 -13.05
CA ARG A 99 6.56 -1.07 -13.54
C ARG A 99 5.57 0.10 -13.67
N GLN A 100 5.51 0.97 -12.67
CA GLN A 100 4.64 2.15 -12.71
C GLN A 100 5.09 3.14 -13.78
N VAL A 101 6.39 3.34 -13.98
CA VAL A 101 6.93 4.12 -15.10
C VAL A 101 6.52 3.52 -16.45
N ALA A 102 6.45 2.18 -16.53
CA ALA A 102 5.95 1.47 -17.72
C ALA A 102 4.41 1.44 -17.84
N GLY A 103 3.67 2.13 -16.97
CA GLY A 103 2.21 2.27 -17.04
C GLY A 103 1.40 1.34 -16.12
N SER A 104 2.06 0.54 -15.26
CA SER A 104 1.37 -0.30 -14.28
C SER A 104 0.53 0.53 -13.31
N PRO A 105 -0.66 0.05 -12.90
CA PRO A 105 -1.46 0.74 -11.89
C PRO A 105 -0.73 0.82 -10.55
N LEU A 106 -1.08 1.83 -9.74
CA LEU A 106 -0.55 2.01 -8.38
C LEU A 106 -0.86 0.82 -7.47
N ALA A 107 -2.02 0.17 -7.65
CA ALA A 107 -2.42 -1.03 -6.91
C ALA A 107 -1.40 -2.18 -7.03
N ASN A 108 -0.66 -2.23 -8.15
CA ASN A 108 0.39 -3.21 -8.41
C ASN A 108 -0.06 -4.67 -8.19
N ASP A 109 -1.30 -4.96 -8.56
CA ASP A 109 -2.02 -6.22 -8.37
C ASP A 109 -2.08 -7.08 -9.64
N ILE A 110 -1.53 -6.59 -10.75
CA ILE A 110 -1.34 -7.36 -12.00
C ILE A 110 -0.02 -8.13 -11.91
N VAL A 111 -0.11 -9.42 -11.61
CA VAL A 111 1.04 -10.33 -11.49
C VAL A 111 1.62 -10.63 -12.87
N ALA A 112 0.76 -10.99 -13.82
CA ALA A 112 1.07 -11.18 -15.22
C ALA A 112 0.06 -10.41 -16.08
N CYS A 113 0.57 -9.54 -16.95
CA CYS A 113 -0.22 -8.75 -17.90
C CYS A 113 -0.40 -9.50 -19.23
N GLU A 114 -1.50 -9.26 -19.93
CA GLU A 114 -1.56 -9.59 -21.36
C GLU A 114 -0.51 -8.78 -22.14
N LEU A 115 0.04 -9.36 -23.21
CA LEU A 115 1.05 -8.71 -24.03
C LEU A 115 0.46 -8.19 -25.33
N ARG A 116 0.88 -6.99 -25.74
CA ARG A 116 0.59 -6.41 -27.05
C ARG A 116 1.86 -5.89 -27.71
N PRO A 117 1.91 -5.77 -29.05
CA PRO A 117 3.02 -5.09 -29.71
C PRO A 117 3.18 -3.65 -29.17
N PRO A 118 4.42 -3.15 -29.02
CA PRO A 118 4.63 -1.76 -28.61
C PRO A 118 4.05 -0.80 -29.68
N GLY A 119 3.35 0.23 -29.23
CA GLY A 119 2.77 1.27 -30.07
C GLY A 119 3.58 2.56 -29.99
N ARG A 120 3.74 3.28 -31.11
CA ARG A 120 4.50 4.55 -31.14
C ARG A 120 3.92 5.62 -30.21
N PHE A 121 2.60 5.60 -30.01
CA PHE A 121 1.88 6.56 -29.18
C PHE A 121 1.86 6.20 -27.69
N ASP A 122 2.47 5.07 -27.30
CA ASP A 122 2.58 4.68 -25.89
C ASP A 122 3.65 5.50 -25.14
N TYR A 123 4.50 6.23 -25.88
CA TYR A 123 5.68 6.90 -25.34
C TYR A 123 5.61 8.40 -25.56
N ALA A 124 6.01 9.18 -24.56
CA ALA A 124 6.07 10.64 -24.65
C ALA A 124 7.14 11.16 -25.62
N VAL A 125 8.13 10.31 -25.94
CA VAL A 125 9.21 10.61 -26.88
C VAL A 125 8.85 10.14 -28.29
N GLN A 126 9.36 10.84 -29.30
CA GLN A 126 9.24 10.40 -30.69
C GLN A 126 10.43 9.52 -31.05
N PHE A 127 10.17 8.23 -31.27
CA PHE A 127 11.17 7.30 -31.79
C PHE A 127 11.39 7.48 -33.30
N SER A 128 12.65 7.44 -33.74
CA SER A 128 12.99 7.21 -35.14
C SER A 128 12.51 5.84 -35.64
N GLU A 129 12.60 5.59 -36.94
CA GLU A 129 12.30 4.26 -37.50
C GLU A 129 13.25 3.18 -36.98
N GLN A 130 14.52 3.51 -36.80
CA GLN A 130 15.56 2.59 -36.36
C GLN A 130 15.37 2.23 -34.88
N GLU A 131 15.18 3.23 -34.01
CA GLU A 131 15.00 2.98 -32.58
C GLU A 131 13.70 2.22 -32.29
N PHE A 132 12.62 2.50 -33.05
CA PHE A 132 11.37 1.76 -32.88
C PHE A 132 11.45 0.33 -33.43
N ALA A 133 12.26 0.09 -34.47
CA ALA A 133 12.55 -1.25 -34.93
C ALA A 133 13.34 -2.04 -33.88
N GLU A 134 14.36 -1.43 -33.27
CA GLU A 134 15.12 -2.02 -32.16
C GLU A 134 14.22 -2.31 -30.95
N LEU A 135 13.33 -1.39 -30.58
CA LEU A 135 12.36 -1.61 -29.50
C LEU A 135 11.49 -2.84 -29.74
N ARG A 136 10.98 -3.03 -30.96
CA ARG A 136 10.19 -4.22 -31.32
C ARG A 136 11.01 -5.50 -31.32
N GLU A 137 12.30 -5.43 -31.61
CA GLU A 137 13.20 -6.58 -31.56
C GLU A 137 13.48 -7.00 -30.11
N ILE A 138 13.80 -6.02 -29.25
CA ILE A 138 14.00 -6.23 -27.80
C ILE A 138 12.74 -6.83 -27.17
N PHE A 139 11.57 -6.28 -27.48
CA PHE A 139 10.27 -6.75 -26.98
C PHE A 139 9.53 -7.56 -28.05
N SER A 140 10.18 -8.58 -28.60
CA SER A 140 9.61 -9.44 -29.65
C SER A 140 8.32 -10.17 -29.25
N ALA A 141 8.13 -10.46 -27.97
CA ALA A 141 6.89 -11.03 -27.43
C ALA A 141 5.81 -9.99 -27.12
N GLY A 142 6.14 -8.70 -27.20
CA GLY A 142 5.28 -7.58 -26.81
C GLY A 142 5.62 -6.97 -25.45
N VAL A 143 4.90 -5.91 -25.13
CA VAL A 143 4.93 -5.18 -23.85
C VAL A 143 3.60 -5.36 -23.12
N CYS A 144 3.56 -5.08 -21.82
CA CYS A 144 2.33 -5.19 -21.05
C CYS A 144 1.22 -4.27 -21.59
N ASP A 145 0.05 -4.86 -21.82
CA ASP A 145 -1.21 -4.13 -21.96
C ASP A 145 -1.87 -3.97 -20.59
N TRP A 146 -1.53 -2.90 -19.89
CA TRP A 146 -2.10 -2.60 -18.56
C TRP A 146 -3.59 -2.25 -18.59
N SER A 147 -4.20 -2.07 -19.77
CA SER A 147 -5.65 -1.93 -19.88
C SER A 147 -6.38 -3.26 -19.70
N GLN A 148 -5.66 -4.37 -19.85
CA GLN A 148 -6.14 -5.71 -19.53
C GLN A 148 -5.84 -6.03 -18.07
N GLY A 149 -6.69 -6.86 -17.45
CA GLY A 149 -6.47 -7.33 -16.09
C GLY A 149 -5.34 -8.36 -16.00
N ASP A 150 -5.22 -8.95 -14.81
CA ASP A 150 -4.27 -10.03 -14.56
C ASP A 150 -4.64 -11.32 -15.33
N ARG A 151 -3.71 -11.81 -16.16
CA ARG A 151 -3.83 -13.09 -16.88
C ARG A 151 -3.21 -14.28 -16.14
N SER A 152 -2.61 -14.05 -14.97
CA SER A 152 -1.92 -15.12 -14.24
C SER A 152 -2.89 -16.20 -13.76
N GLY A 153 -4.18 -15.87 -13.66
CA GLY A 153 -5.20 -16.73 -13.05
C GLY A 153 -5.03 -16.85 -11.53
N ALA A 154 -4.08 -16.11 -10.94
CA ALA A 154 -3.92 -16.03 -9.52
C ALA A 154 -5.17 -15.37 -8.92
N SER A 155 -5.84 -16.11 -8.06
CA SER A 155 -6.90 -15.56 -7.22
C SER A 155 -6.38 -15.42 -5.80
N HIS A 156 -6.74 -14.31 -5.18
CA HIS A 156 -6.49 -14.11 -3.76
C HIS A 156 -7.14 -15.25 -2.98
N GLN A 157 -6.33 -16.05 -2.29
CA GLN A 157 -6.81 -17.25 -1.59
C GLN A 157 -7.54 -16.93 -0.28
N GLY A 158 -7.83 -15.66 0.01
CA GLY A 158 -8.40 -15.19 1.26
C GLY A 158 -7.36 -14.52 2.16
N VAL A 159 -7.84 -13.60 3.00
CA VAL A 159 -7.02 -12.88 3.99
C VAL A 159 -6.79 -13.75 5.24
N TRP A 160 -5.73 -13.49 5.99
CA TRP A 160 -5.47 -14.09 7.32
C TRP A 160 -5.53 -15.63 7.31
N LYS A 161 -4.69 -16.25 6.50
CA LYS A 161 -4.50 -17.70 6.55
C LYS A 161 -4.10 -18.10 7.97
N SER A 162 -4.88 -19.00 8.56
CA SER A 162 -4.54 -19.57 9.87
C SER A 162 -3.72 -20.83 9.67
N PHE A 163 -2.74 -21.08 10.52
CA PHE A 163 -2.08 -22.38 10.63
C PHE A 163 -2.46 -23.04 11.98
N GLY A 164 -3.68 -22.72 12.45
CA GLY A 164 -4.15 -22.97 13.80
C GLY A 164 -3.85 -21.80 14.76
N PRO A 165 -4.61 -21.64 15.87
CA PRO A 165 -5.77 -22.43 16.27
C PRO A 165 -7.12 -21.91 15.72
N SER A 166 -7.14 -20.84 14.93
CA SER A 166 -8.39 -20.34 14.34
C SER A 166 -8.92 -21.35 13.32
N PRO A 167 -10.18 -21.83 13.46
CA PRO A 167 -10.78 -22.70 12.45
C PRO A 167 -11.14 -21.93 11.16
N ILE A 168 -11.18 -20.61 11.22
CA ILE A 168 -11.44 -19.75 10.06
C ILE A 168 -10.14 -19.62 9.25
N ASN A 169 -10.21 -19.88 7.94
CA ASN A 169 -9.11 -19.81 6.98
C ASN A 169 -7.90 -20.71 7.32
N GLN A 170 -8.10 -21.80 8.04
CA GLN A 170 -7.03 -22.74 8.38
C GLN A 170 -6.46 -23.42 7.13
N LEU A 171 -5.16 -23.27 6.93
CA LEU A 171 -4.35 -24.03 5.99
C LEU A 171 -3.72 -25.17 6.79
N TYR A 172 -4.13 -26.40 6.43
CA TYR A 172 -3.76 -27.70 7.03
C TYR A 172 -4.13 -27.93 8.51
#